data_AF-A0A7W6DVP3-F1
#
_entry.id   AF-A0A7W6DVP3-F1
#
_cell.length_a   1.000
_cell.length_b   1.000
_cell.length_c   1.000
_cell.angle_alpha   90.00
_cell.angle_beta   90.00
_cell.angle_gamma   90.00
#
_symmetry.space_group_name_H-M   'P 1'
#
loop_
_entity.id
_entity.type
_entity.pdbx_description
1 polymer ?
#
loop_
_entity_poly.entity_id
_entity_poly.type
_entity_poly.pdbx_seq_one_letter_code
_entity_poly.pdbx_strand_id
1 'polypeptide(L)'
;MSGPGKWTHPKKLPQGRTLADMREEFELGVSIFTTCWAAPIPRRAIENPEMNDLAKDRMPPDLPAPQIVQPFWFGEPAYKATGWFLHGLPELNATNLLAEPDRGSDEWKKWNRIHRMPNTPERARLRSRSFPGMMAAAATQWGGAALAQVSVA
;
A
#
# COMPACT_ATOMS: atom_id res chain seq x y z
N MET A 1 -17.75 -5.86 -5.83
CA MET A 1 -17.53 -7.06 -5.00
C MET A 1 -17.60 -6.71 -3.52
N SER A 2 -17.06 -5.57 -3.08
CA SER A 2 -17.30 -4.97 -1.75
C SER A 2 -18.37 -3.84 -1.81
N GLY A 3 -19.63 -4.20 -2.09
CA GLY A 3 -20.77 -3.27 -2.05
C GLY A 3 -21.58 -3.46 -0.77
N PRO A 4 -22.85 -3.06 -0.71
CA PRO A 4 -23.75 -3.59 0.32
C PRO A 4 -23.76 -5.12 0.25
N GLY A 5 -23.19 -5.77 1.28
CA GLY A 5 -22.99 -7.23 1.35
C GLY A 5 -21.66 -7.72 0.78
N LYS A 6 -21.33 -8.99 1.04
CA LYS A 6 -20.10 -9.64 0.53
C LYS A 6 -20.34 -10.16 -0.88
N TRP A 7 -19.34 -9.98 -1.75
CA TRP A 7 -19.34 -10.51 -3.13
C TRP A 7 -20.49 -9.98 -4.01
N THR A 8 -20.90 -8.72 -3.82
CA THR A 8 -21.92 -8.10 -4.66
C THR A 8 -21.51 -8.12 -6.14
N HIS A 9 -22.41 -8.61 -6.99
CA HIS A 9 -22.21 -8.63 -8.44
C HIS A 9 -21.99 -7.20 -8.97
N PRO A 10 -20.88 -6.93 -9.68
CA PRO A 10 -20.62 -5.61 -10.20
C PRO A 10 -21.57 -5.27 -11.37
N LYS A 11 -22.01 -4.01 -11.45
CA LYS A 11 -22.84 -3.52 -12.57
C LYS A 11 -22.14 -3.64 -13.93
N LYS A 12 -20.81 -3.58 -13.93
CA LYS A 12 -19.97 -3.71 -15.11
C LYS A 12 -18.66 -4.39 -14.72
N LEU A 13 -18.27 -5.41 -15.47
CA LEU A 13 -16.97 -6.07 -15.36
C LEU A 13 -15.93 -5.38 -16.26
N PRO A 14 -14.63 -5.53 -15.98
CA PRO A 14 -13.59 -5.15 -16.92
C PRO A 14 -13.79 -5.84 -18.27
N GLN A 15 -13.39 -5.17 -19.36
CA GLN A 15 -13.57 -5.71 -20.71
C GLN A 15 -12.83 -7.05 -20.86
N GLY A 16 -13.54 -8.06 -21.35
CA GLY A 16 -12.98 -9.41 -21.54
C GLY A 16 -12.78 -10.21 -20.25
N ARG A 17 -13.31 -9.76 -19.10
CA ARG A 17 -13.17 -10.44 -17.81
C ARG A 17 -14.50 -10.97 -17.30
N THR A 18 -14.46 -12.14 -16.66
CA THR A 18 -15.60 -12.76 -15.98
C THR A 18 -15.56 -12.49 -14.47
N LEU A 19 -16.67 -12.77 -13.78
CA LEU A 19 -16.70 -12.72 -12.32
C LEU A 19 -15.77 -13.78 -11.70
N ALA A 20 -15.60 -14.93 -12.37
CA ALA A 20 -14.69 -15.98 -11.91
C ALA A 20 -13.24 -15.45 -11.93
N ASP A 21 -12.83 -14.77 -13.00
CA ASP A 21 -11.48 -14.22 -13.07
C ASP A 21 -11.24 -13.16 -11.98
N MET A 22 -12.26 -12.36 -11.64
CA MET A 22 -12.13 -11.37 -10.54
C MET A 22 -12.02 -12.04 -9.17
N ARG A 23 -12.68 -13.18 -8.97
CA ARG A 23 -12.55 -14.01 -7.76
C ARG A 23 -11.17 -14.64 -7.70
N GLU A 24 -10.70 -15.22 -8.79
CA GLU A 24 -9.38 -15.84 -8.88
C GLU A 24 -8.26 -14.83 -8.58
N GLU A 25 -8.31 -13.63 -9.16
CA GLU A 25 -7.36 -12.56 -8.83
C GLU A 25 -7.40 -12.14 -7.36
N PHE A 26 -8.60 -12.08 -6.78
CA PHE A 26 -8.75 -11.77 -5.36
C PHE A 26 -8.16 -12.86 -4.46
N GLU A 27 -8.48 -14.13 -4.73
CA GLU A 27 -7.96 -15.27 -3.96
C GLU A 27 -6.44 -15.38 -4.11
N LEU A 28 -5.90 -15.10 -5.30
CA LEU A 28 -4.46 -15.00 -5.53
C LEU A 28 -3.84 -13.87 -4.69
N GLY A 29 -4.46 -12.68 -4.67
CA GLY A 29 -4.00 -11.55 -3.86
C GLY A 29 -3.98 -11.86 -2.36
N VAL A 30 -5.04 -12.51 -1.85
CA VAL A 30 -5.11 -13.01 -0.47
C VAL A 30 -3.97 -13.99 -0.22
N SER A 31 -3.82 -15.01 -1.08
CA SER A 31 -2.78 -16.04 -0.94
C SER A 31 -1.37 -15.45 -0.91
N ILE A 32 -1.05 -14.50 -1.80
CA ILE A 32 0.26 -13.85 -1.85
C ILE A 32 0.50 -13.09 -0.54
N PHE A 33 -0.44 -12.26 -0.12
CA PHE A 33 -0.30 -11.46 1.09
C PHE A 33 -0.11 -12.35 2.33
N THR A 34 -0.97 -13.35 2.54
CA THR A 34 -0.90 -14.23 3.71
C THR A 34 0.37 -15.05 3.71
N THR A 35 0.86 -15.49 2.54
CA THR A 35 2.15 -16.18 2.41
C THR A 35 3.31 -15.28 2.85
N CYS A 36 3.34 -14.02 2.38
CA CYS A 36 4.35 -13.06 2.81
C CYS A 36 4.25 -12.75 4.31
N TRP A 37 3.04 -12.64 4.86
CA TRP A 37 2.82 -12.31 6.27
C TRP A 37 3.23 -13.44 7.21
N ALA A 38 2.92 -14.69 6.85
CA ALA A 38 3.26 -15.88 7.64
C ALA A 38 4.68 -16.42 7.37
N ALA A 39 5.44 -15.78 6.47
CA ALA A 39 6.82 -16.17 6.20
C ALA A 39 7.65 -16.16 7.50
N PRO A 40 8.53 -17.16 7.74
CA PRO A 40 9.32 -17.30 8.96
C PRO A 40 10.50 -16.31 9.00
N ILE A 41 10.21 -15.02 8.81
CA ILE A 41 11.16 -13.92 8.75
C ILE A 41 10.83 -12.99 9.92
N PRO A 42 11.63 -12.88 10.99
CA PRO A 42 11.24 -12.13 12.20
C PRO A 42 10.87 -10.65 12.01
N ARG A 43 11.28 -10.05 10.88
CA ARG A 43 11.09 -8.64 10.55
C ARG A 43 10.51 -8.51 9.15
N ARG A 44 9.30 -7.98 9.03
CA ARG A 44 8.57 -7.91 7.76
C ARG A 44 7.91 -6.55 7.61
N ALA A 45 8.03 -5.98 6.42
CA ALA A 45 7.26 -4.83 5.97
C ALA A 45 6.61 -5.19 4.64
N ILE A 46 5.28 -5.18 4.59
CA ILE A 46 4.53 -5.46 3.37
C ILE A 46 3.83 -4.17 2.93
N GLU A 47 4.21 -3.66 1.76
CA GLU A 47 3.51 -2.53 1.13
C GLU A 47 2.18 -3.03 0.58
N ASN A 48 1.06 -2.61 1.18
CA ASN A 48 -0.27 -2.90 0.66
C ASN A 48 -1.24 -1.79 1.10
N PRO A 49 -2.17 -1.34 0.24
CA PRO A 49 -3.20 -0.40 0.67
C PRO A 49 -4.01 -0.93 1.84
N GLU A 50 -4.78 -0.05 2.49
CA GLU A 50 -5.77 -0.51 3.45
C GLU A 50 -6.73 -1.50 2.76
N MET A 51 -6.84 -2.68 3.35
CA MET A 51 -7.67 -3.75 2.83
C MET A 51 -9.15 -3.39 2.96
N ASN A 52 -9.93 -3.75 1.93
CA ASN A 52 -11.38 -3.70 2.02
C ASN A 52 -11.91 -4.79 2.97
N ASP A 53 -13.21 -4.73 3.25
CA ASP A 53 -13.94 -5.71 4.07
C ASP A 53 -13.70 -7.16 3.64
N LEU A 54 -13.81 -7.45 2.34
CA LEU A 54 -13.60 -8.80 1.80
C LEU A 54 -12.21 -9.33 2.11
N ALA A 55 -11.17 -8.52 1.93
CA ALA A 55 -9.80 -8.92 2.21
C ALA A 55 -9.58 -9.04 3.73
N LYS A 56 -10.07 -8.09 4.54
CA LYS A 56 -10.00 -8.12 6.00
C LYS A 56 -10.60 -9.40 6.60
N ASP A 57 -11.73 -9.86 6.07
CA ASP A 57 -12.36 -11.13 6.49
C ASP A 57 -11.48 -12.38 6.32
N ARG A 58 -10.45 -12.29 5.48
CA ARG A 58 -9.57 -13.41 5.13
C ARG A 58 -8.21 -13.33 5.81
N MET A 59 -7.96 -12.26 6.55
CA MET A 59 -6.67 -12.04 7.18
C MET A 59 -6.57 -12.76 8.53
N PRO A 60 -5.36 -13.13 8.95
CA PRO A 60 -5.11 -13.61 10.31
C PRO A 60 -5.62 -12.61 11.36
N PRO A 61 -6.16 -13.08 12.50
CA PRO A 61 -6.73 -12.22 13.53
C PRO A 61 -5.69 -11.32 14.22
N ASP A 62 -4.41 -11.69 14.15
CA ASP A 62 -3.27 -10.95 14.70
C ASP A 62 -2.65 -9.96 13.70
N LEU A 63 -3.21 -9.84 12.48
CA LEU A 63 -2.74 -8.85 11.50
C LEU A 63 -3.07 -7.43 12.02
N PRO A 64 -2.07 -6.55 12.22
CA PRO A 64 -2.32 -5.18 12.62
C PRO A 64 -2.92 -4.37 11.47
N ALA A 65 -3.53 -3.23 11.81
CA ALA A 65 -3.84 -2.23 10.80
C ALA A 65 -2.55 -1.71 10.15
N PRO A 66 -2.56 -1.38 8.84
CA PRO A 66 -1.39 -0.84 8.20
C PRO A 66 -1.09 0.57 8.70
N GLN A 67 0.18 0.89 8.89
CA GLN A 67 0.61 2.27 9.03
C GLN A 67 0.43 2.97 7.67
N ILE A 68 -0.42 4.01 7.62
CA ILE A 68 -0.62 4.80 6.41
C ILE A 68 0.34 5.98 6.41
N VAL A 69 1.17 6.07 5.36
CA VAL A 69 2.08 7.18 5.12
C VAL A 69 1.82 7.83 3.75
N GLN A 70 2.43 9.00 3.51
CA GLN A 70 2.32 9.71 2.24
C GLN A 70 3.70 10.05 1.66
N PRO A 71 3.87 10.09 0.33
CA PRO A 71 5.14 10.44 -0.31
C PRO A 71 5.69 11.80 0.10
N PHE A 72 4.81 12.79 0.35
CA PHE A 72 5.24 14.13 0.75
C PHE A 72 5.86 14.18 2.15
N TRP A 73 5.73 13.12 2.96
CA TRP A 73 6.47 12.97 4.22
C TRP A 73 7.96 12.69 4.00
N PHE A 74 8.34 12.33 2.77
CA PHE A 74 9.68 11.90 2.38
C PHE A 74 10.24 12.72 1.20
N GLY A 75 9.74 13.94 1.01
CA GLY A 75 10.27 14.89 0.03
C GLY A 75 9.67 14.80 -1.35
N GLU A 76 8.60 14.01 -1.54
CA GLU A 76 8.02 13.77 -2.86
C GLU A 76 6.63 14.42 -2.97
N PRO A 77 6.43 15.43 -3.85
CA PRO A 77 5.18 16.18 -3.97
C PRO A 77 4.08 15.34 -4.64
N ALA A 78 3.52 14.40 -3.89
CA ALA A 78 2.48 13.49 -4.36
C ALA A 78 1.59 13.02 -3.20
N TYR A 79 0.29 12.92 -3.50
CA TYR A 79 -0.64 12.16 -2.68
C TYR A 79 -0.79 10.76 -3.27
N LYS A 80 -0.51 9.76 -2.43
CA LYS A 80 -0.80 8.35 -2.67
C LYS A 80 -0.62 7.65 -1.33
N ALA A 81 -1.75 7.40 -0.64
CA ALA A 81 -1.71 6.67 0.62
C ALA A 81 -1.03 5.31 0.40
N THR A 82 0.07 5.07 1.12
CA THR A 82 0.83 3.83 1.10
C THR A 82 0.71 3.20 2.47
N GLY A 83 0.20 1.97 2.52
CA GLY A 83 0.05 1.21 3.76
C GLY A 83 1.23 0.26 3.97
N TRP A 84 1.71 0.21 5.22
CA TRP A 84 2.74 -0.70 5.66
C TRP A 84 2.20 -1.64 6.74
N PHE A 85 2.12 -2.92 6.42
CA PHE A 85 1.89 -3.96 7.43
C PHE A 85 3.24 -4.39 8.00
N LEU A 86 3.45 -4.11 9.28
CA LEU A 86 4.74 -4.25 9.95
C LEU A 86 4.70 -5.37 10.99
N HIS A 87 5.73 -6.21 10.99
CA HIS A 87 5.98 -7.20 12.04
C HIS A 87 7.44 -7.11 12.46
N GLY A 88 7.70 -6.94 13.76
CA GLY A 88 9.05 -6.82 14.30
C GLY A 88 9.84 -5.60 13.81
N LEU A 89 9.16 -4.60 13.23
CA LEU A 89 9.75 -3.34 12.73
C LEU A 89 9.00 -2.13 13.30
N PRO A 90 9.71 -1.02 13.58
CA PRO A 90 9.06 0.22 14.00
C PRO A 90 8.31 0.89 12.84
N GLU A 91 7.27 1.65 13.17
CA GLU A 91 6.58 2.55 12.25
C GLU A 91 7.54 3.50 11.54
N LEU A 92 7.35 3.69 10.24
CA LEU A 92 8.18 4.54 9.39
C LEU A 92 8.00 6.02 9.74
N ASN A 93 9.09 6.70 10.08
CA ASN A 93 9.07 8.13 10.40
C ASN A 93 9.28 8.98 9.15
N ALA A 94 8.58 10.11 9.08
CA ALA A 94 8.82 11.13 8.07
C ALA A 94 10.26 11.65 8.14
N THR A 95 10.94 11.78 7.00
CA THR A 95 12.34 12.23 6.94
C THR A 95 12.52 13.56 6.22
N ASN A 96 11.54 13.97 5.41
CA ASN A 96 11.56 15.23 4.66
C ASN A 96 10.13 15.69 4.38
N LEU A 97 9.46 16.19 5.42
CA LEU A 97 8.06 16.58 5.34
C LEU A 97 7.92 17.88 4.52
N LEU A 98 7.22 17.79 3.39
CA LEU A 98 6.84 18.96 2.59
C LEU A 98 5.57 19.61 3.14
N ALA A 99 5.52 20.95 3.11
CA ALA A 99 4.29 21.68 3.35
C ALA A 99 3.27 21.40 2.23
N GLU A 100 2.05 21.02 2.61
CA GLU A 100 1.00 20.76 1.64
C GLU A 100 0.54 22.07 0.96
N PRO A 101 0.32 22.08 -0.37
CA PRO A 101 -0.22 23.23 -1.06
C PRO A 101 -1.71 23.43 -0.74
N ASP A 102 -2.19 24.67 -0.90
CA ASP A 102 -3.60 25.01 -0.68
C ASP A 102 -4.53 24.08 -1.46
N ARG A 103 -5.52 23.52 -0.78
CA ARG A 103 -6.46 22.58 -1.38
C ARG A 103 -7.19 23.22 -2.56
N GLY A 104 -7.15 22.57 -3.71
CA GLY A 104 -7.78 23.06 -4.94
C GLY A 104 -6.90 23.98 -5.80
N SER A 105 -5.74 24.43 -5.29
CA SER A 105 -4.72 25.11 -6.10
C SER A 105 -4.19 24.21 -7.22
N ASP A 106 -3.56 24.81 -8.22
CA ASP A 106 -2.95 24.03 -9.31
C ASP A 106 -1.80 23.15 -8.82
N GLU A 107 -1.07 23.59 -7.79
CA GLU A 107 -0.03 22.77 -7.16
C GLU A 107 -0.63 21.55 -6.44
N TRP A 108 -1.72 21.74 -5.70
CA TRP A 108 -2.46 20.62 -5.10
C TRP A 108 -2.98 19.63 -6.15
N LYS A 109 -3.47 20.12 -7.30
CA LYS A 109 -3.90 19.25 -8.41
C LYS A 109 -2.73 18.44 -8.99
N LYS A 110 -1.53 19.04 -9.11
CA LYS A 110 -0.31 18.34 -9.56
C LYS A 110 0.13 17.25 -8.59
N TRP A 111 0.06 17.51 -7.28
CA TRP A 111 0.35 16.48 -6.26
C TRP A 111 -0.64 15.30 -6.36
N ASN A 112 -1.88 15.56 -6.78
CA ASN A 112 -2.91 14.54 -7.01
C ASN A 112 -2.82 13.84 -8.38
N ARG A 113 -1.74 14.01 -9.17
CA ARG A 113 -1.60 13.45 -10.53
C ARG A 113 -1.89 11.94 -10.59
N ILE A 114 -1.52 11.19 -9.56
CA ILE A 114 -1.69 9.73 -9.49
C ILE A 114 -3.18 9.37 -9.47
N HIS A 115 -3.96 10.04 -8.65
CA HIS A 115 -5.41 9.86 -8.55
C HIS A 115 -6.17 10.38 -9.78
N ARG A 116 -5.59 11.37 -10.47
CA ARG A 116 -6.15 12.01 -11.67
C ARG A 116 -5.73 11.37 -12.99
N MET A 117 -4.92 10.31 -12.95
CA MET A 117 -4.35 9.69 -14.14
C MET A 117 -5.45 9.04 -15.01
N PRO A 118 -5.51 9.34 -16.33
CA PRO A 118 -6.51 8.78 -17.24
C PRO A 118 -6.33 7.27 -17.39
N ASN A 119 -7.41 6.56 -17.74
CA ASN A 119 -7.37 5.12 -17.93
C ASN A 119 -6.66 4.74 -19.25
N THR A 120 -5.33 4.70 -19.20
CA THR A 120 -4.46 4.27 -20.30
C THR A 120 -3.85 2.90 -20.00
N PRO A 121 -3.35 2.16 -21.01
CA PRO A 121 -2.65 0.89 -20.79
C PRO A 121 -1.48 1.02 -19.79
N GLU A 122 -0.77 2.14 -19.83
CA GLU A 122 0.37 2.43 -18.95
C GLU A 122 -0.02 2.79 -17.50
N ARG A 123 -1.31 3.10 -17.24
CA ARG A 123 -1.78 3.59 -15.95
C ARG A 123 -1.43 2.65 -14.80
N ALA A 124 -1.58 1.34 -15.00
CA ALA A 124 -1.27 0.35 -13.97
C ALA A 124 0.21 0.42 -13.59
N ARG A 125 1.10 0.36 -14.59
CA ARG A 125 2.56 0.42 -14.43
C ARG A 125 3.03 1.74 -13.81
N LEU A 126 2.48 2.87 -14.25
CA LEU A 126 2.86 4.18 -13.73
C LEU A 126 2.42 4.37 -12.28
N ARG A 127 1.25 3.86 -11.91
CA ARG A 127 0.73 3.93 -10.54
C ARG A 127 1.36 2.90 -9.60
N SER A 128 1.98 1.84 -10.10
CA SER A 128 2.70 0.87 -9.28
C SER A 128 4.13 1.29 -8.95
N ARG A 129 4.64 2.38 -9.55
CA ARG A 129 5.96 2.91 -9.18
C ARG A 129 5.96 3.35 -7.71
N SER A 130 6.99 2.89 -6.99
CA SER A 130 7.32 3.36 -5.65
C SER A 130 8.01 4.72 -5.70
N PHE A 131 8.12 5.33 -4.54
CA PHE A 131 8.62 6.68 -4.33
C PHE A 131 10.02 6.61 -3.71
N PRO A 132 11.09 7.01 -4.43
CA PRO A 132 12.46 6.80 -3.98
C PRO A 132 12.79 7.36 -2.60
N GLY A 133 12.26 8.53 -2.23
CA GLY A 133 12.49 9.13 -0.91
C GLY A 133 11.88 8.28 0.20
N MET A 134 10.64 7.82 0.01
CA MET A 134 9.98 6.90 0.95
C MET A 134 10.72 5.56 1.04
N MET A 135 11.13 4.97 -0.09
CA MET A 135 11.87 3.70 -0.09
C MET A 135 13.24 3.82 0.57
N ALA A 136 13.94 4.94 0.37
CA ALA A 136 15.22 5.20 1.04
C ALA A 136 15.03 5.33 2.56
N ALA A 137 14.02 6.08 3.00
CA ALA A 137 13.69 6.22 4.43
C ALA A 137 13.39 4.85 5.07
N ALA A 138 12.58 4.02 4.39
CA ALA A 138 12.26 2.66 4.82
C ALA A 138 13.53 1.79 4.96
N ALA A 139 14.37 1.77 3.93
CA ALA A 139 15.62 1.00 3.92
C ALA A 139 16.57 1.43 5.05
N THR A 140 16.79 2.74 5.22
CA THR A 140 17.66 3.27 6.28
C THR A 140 17.10 2.95 7.67
N GLN A 141 15.83 3.24 7.91
CA GLN A 141 15.24 3.10 9.24
C GLN A 141 15.14 1.64 9.66
N TRP A 142 14.54 0.78 8.83
CA TRP A 142 14.34 -0.63 9.19
C TRP A 142 15.64 -1.42 9.15
N GLY A 143 16.56 -1.09 8.24
CA GLY A 143 17.91 -1.65 8.24
C GLY A 143 18.66 -1.32 9.53
N GLY A 144 18.63 -0.05 9.96
CA GLY A 144 19.23 0.39 11.22
C GLY A 144 18.60 -0.28 12.45
N ALA A 145 17.26 -0.35 12.51
CA ALA A 145 16.55 -1.01 13.60
C ALA A 145 16.87 -2.51 13.69
N ALA A 146 16.96 -3.19 12.54
CA ALA A 146 17.31 -4.61 12.50
C ALA A 146 18.74 -4.85 13.00
N LEU A 147 19.71 -4.03 12.57
CA LEU A 147 21.10 -4.14 13.02
C LEU A 147 21.23 -3.90 14.53
N ALA A 148 20.60 -2.86 15.06
CA ALA A 148 20.63 -2.54 16.48
C ALA A 148 20.08 -3.68 17.35
N GLN A 149 19.02 -4.36 16.92
CA GLN A 149 18.43 -5.47 17.66
C GLN A 149 19.29 -6.74 17.63
N VAL A 150 20.02 -6.99 16.54
CA VAL A 150 20.94 -8.14 16.46
C VAL A 150 22.16 -7.93 17.37
N SER A 151 22.66 -6.70 17.50
CA SER A 151 23.82 -6.41 18.36
C SER A 151 23.54 -6.52 19.86
N VAL A 152 22.27 -6.64 20.27
CA VAL A 152 21.83 -6.73 21.67
C VAL A 152 21.43 -8.17 22.06
N ALA A 153 21.35 -9.08 21.09
CA ALA A 153 21.02 -10.50 21.28
C ALA A 153 22.28 -11.37 21.37
#